data_AF-A0AAP8LA75-F1
#
_entry.id   AF-A0AAP8LA75-F1
#
_cell.length_a   1.000
_cell.length_b   1.000
_cell.length_c   1.000
_cell.angle_alpha   90.00
_cell.angle_beta   90.00
_cell.angle_gamma   90.00
#
_symmetry.space_group_name_H-M   'P 1'
#
loop_
_entity.id
_entity.type
_entity.pdbx_description
1 polymer ?
#
loop_
_entity_poly.entity_id
_entity_poly.type
_entity_poly.pdbx_seq_one_letter_code
_entity_poly.pdbx_strand_id
1 'polypeptide(L)'
;LERFAARKAVVAAFENLGLLDEIKPHDLTVPYGDRGGVVIEPMLTDQWYVRTAPLAKVAVEAVEQGQIEFVPKQYENMYFSWMRDIQDWCISRQLW
;
A
#
# COMPACT_ATOMS: atom_id res chain seq x y z
N LEU A 1 7.38 0.86 25.04
CA LEU A 1 5.92 0.70 25.18
C LEU A 1 5.42 0.01 23.92
N GLU A 2 4.41 -0.86 24.02
CA GLU A 2 3.69 -1.38 22.84
C GLU A 2 2.97 -0.22 22.14
N ARG A 3 2.80 -0.26 20.81
CA ARG A 3 2.34 0.89 20.00
C ARG A 3 0.99 1.47 20.42
N PHE A 4 0.01 0.65 20.82
CA PHE A 4 -1.28 1.15 21.30
C PHE A 4 -1.16 1.76 22.69
N ALA A 5 -0.31 1.20 23.55
CA ALA A 5 0.02 1.82 24.83
C ALA A 5 0.76 3.17 24.64
N ALA A 6 1.66 3.25 23.65
CA ALA A 6 2.36 4.48 23.29
C ALA A 6 1.38 5.56 22.80
N ARG A 7 0.40 5.20 21.95
CA ARG A 7 -0.66 6.12 21.50
C ARG A 7 -1.40 6.74 22.68
N LYS A 8 -1.80 5.94 23.68
CA LYS A 8 -2.50 6.45 24.88
C LYS A 8 -1.62 7.40 25.69
N ALA A 9 -0.34 7.09 25.84
CA ALA A 9 0.62 7.95 26.54
C ALA A 9 0.81 9.31 25.84
N VAL A 10 0.88 9.32 24.50
CA VAL A 10 0.97 10.56 23.72
C VAL A 10 -0.28 11.43 23.90
N VAL A 11 -1.48 10.85 23.87
CA VAL A 11 -2.73 11.59 24.10
C VAL A 11 -2.75 12.23 25.49
N ALA A 12 -2.37 11.48 26.54
CA ALA A 12 -2.29 12.02 27.90
C ALA A 12 -1.24 13.16 28.02
N ALA A 13 -0.11 13.05 27.33
CA ALA A 13 0.89 14.12 27.29
C ALA A 13 0.34 15.39 26.61
N PHE A 14 -0.41 15.25 25.52
CA PHE A 14 -1.05 16.38 24.83
C PHE A 14 -2.10 17.07 25.71
N GLU A 15 -2.90 16.31 26.45
CA GLU A 15 -3.88 16.83 27.41
C GLU A 15 -3.19 17.62 28.53
N ASN A 16 -2.12 17.07 29.14
CA ASN A 16 -1.35 17.74 30.19
C ASN A 16 -0.68 19.04 29.72
N LEU A 17 -0.31 19.12 28.44
CA LEU A 17 0.29 20.31 27.84
C LEU A 17 -0.75 21.33 27.35
N GLY A 18 -2.05 21.02 27.43
CA GLY A 18 -3.12 21.87 26.89
C GLY A 18 -3.10 21.98 25.37
N LEU A 19 -2.53 20.98 24.67
CA LEU A 19 -2.42 20.93 23.21
C LEU A 19 -3.53 20.09 22.55
N LEU A 20 -4.40 19.50 23.36
CA LEU A 20 -5.52 18.68 22.90
C LEU A 20 -6.80 19.52 22.87
N ASP A 21 -7.37 19.71 21.68
CA ASP A 21 -8.64 20.43 21.50
C ASP A 21 -9.84 19.49 21.76
N GLU A 22 -9.96 18.41 20.99
CA GLU A 22 -11.08 17.46 21.12
C GLU A 22 -10.71 16.03 20.70
N ILE A 23 -11.50 15.04 21.18
CA ILE A 23 -11.44 13.64 20.74
C ILE A 23 -12.82 13.24 20.21
N LYS A 24 -12.87 12.78 18.96
CA LYS A 24 -14.11 12.31 18.30
C LYS A 24 -13.98 10.87 17.80
N PRO A 25 -15.04 10.05 17.95
CA PRO A 25 -15.09 8.74 17.32
C PRO A 25 -15.14 8.90 15.80
N HIS A 26 -14.41 8.03 15.09
CA HIS A 26 -14.41 7.96 13.65
C HIS A 26 -14.16 6.52 13.20
N ASP A 27 -14.65 6.18 12.01
CA ASP A 27 -14.32 4.93 11.36
C ASP A 27 -12.97 5.06 10.65
N LEU A 28 -12.13 4.02 10.76
CA LEU A 28 -10.81 3.97 10.15
C LEU A 28 -10.63 2.64 9.41
N THR A 29 -10.30 2.72 8.13
CA THR A 29 -9.88 1.55 7.35
C THR A 29 -8.39 1.29 7.60
N VAL A 30 -8.09 0.23 8.34
CA VAL A 30 -6.72 -0.14 8.71
C VAL A 30 -6.23 -1.30 7.83
N PRO A 31 -5.03 -1.23 7.24
CA PRO A 31 -4.47 -2.34 6.49
C PRO A 31 -3.95 -3.44 7.43
N TYR A 32 -4.26 -4.69 7.10
CA TYR A 32 -3.83 -5.87 7.85
C TYR A 32 -2.97 -6.77 6.97
N GLY A 33 -1.98 -7.43 7.60
CA GLY A 33 -1.17 -8.43 6.93
C GLY A 33 -2.02 -9.65 6.56
N ASP A 34 -2.06 -9.99 5.28
CA ASP A 34 -2.89 -11.06 4.72
C ASP A 34 -2.80 -12.39 5.48
N ARG A 35 -1.58 -12.82 5.85
CA ARG A 35 -1.36 -14.10 6.57
C ARG A 35 -1.36 -13.99 8.09
N GLY A 36 -1.01 -12.83 8.63
CA GLY A 36 -0.78 -12.64 10.06
C GLY A 36 -1.93 -11.98 10.80
N GLY A 37 -2.84 -11.31 10.09
CA GLY A 37 -3.96 -10.56 10.68
C GLY A 37 -3.54 -9.39 11.57
N VAL A 38 -2.25 -9.02 11.58
CA VAL A 38 -1.73 -7.88 12.36
C VAL A 38 -1.75 -6.61 11.51
N VAL A 39 -2.07 -5.48 12.14
CA VAL A 39 -1.99 -4.15 11.49
C VAL A 39 -0.60 -3.90 10.93
N ILE A 40 -0.55 -3.56 9.64
CA ILE A 40 0.70 -3.22 8.92
C ILE A 40 1.16 -1.82 9.34
N GLU A 41 2.46 -1.68 9.59
CA GLU A 41 3.09 -0.40 9.87
C GLU A 41 4.12 -0.06 8.78
N PRO A 42 4.02 1.12 8.15
CA PRO A 42 5.03 1.55 7.19
C PRO A 42 6.31 1.93 7.93
N MET A 43 7.44 1.35 7.51
CA MET A 43 8.76 1.68 8.00
C MET A 43 9.72 1.79 6.83
N LEU A 44 10.50 2.87 6.79
CA LEU A 44 11.53 3.04 5.77
C LEU A 44 12.68 2.07 6.08
N THR A 45 12.99 1.23 5.10
CA THR A 45 14.09 0.26 5.15
C THR A 45 14.70 0.13 3.76
N ASP A 46 15.97 -0.26 3.72
CA ASP A 46 16.62 -0.61 2.46
C ASP A 46 16.09 -1.95 1.96
N GLN A 47 15.55 -1.96 0.75
CA GLN A 47 14.92 -3.12 0.12
C GLN A 47 15.33 -3.18 -1.36
N TRP A 48 15.14 -4.35 -1.97
CA TRP A 48 15.40 -4.56 -3.39
C TRP A 48 14.13 -4.30 -4.20
N TYR A 49 14.24 -3.41 -5.19
CA TYR A 49 13.14 -3.03 -6.08
C TYR A 49 13.47 -3.33 -7.53
N VAL A 50 12.43 -3.66 -8.29
CA VAL A 50 12.49 -3.74 -9.75
C VAL A 50 11.83 -2.50 -10.32
N ARG A 51 12.53 -1.81 -11.24
CA ARG A 51 11.96 -0.71 -12.01
C ARG A 51 10.89 -1.24 -12.96
N THR A 52 9.61 -1.05 -12.65
CA THR A 52 8.49 -1.72 -13.34
C THR A 52 8.01 -0.95 -14.57
N ALA A 53 8.16 0.37 -14.60
CA ALA A 53 7.73 1.22 -15.71
C ALA A 53 8.15 0.73 -17.12
N PRO A 54 9.43 0.37 -17.40
CA PRO A 54 9.80 -0.14 -18.73
C PRO A 54 9.16 -1.50 -19.06
N LEU A 55 8.94 -2.35 -18.05
CA LEU A 55 8.29 -3.65 -18.23
C LEU A 55 6.80 -3.47 -18.55
N ALA A 56 6.14 -2.57 -17.83
CA ALA A 56 4.73 -2.28 -18.04
C ALA A 56 4.47 -1.66 -19.42
N LYS A 57 5.37 -0.81 -19.92
CA LYS A 57 5.28 -0.28 -21.29
C LYS A 57 5.18 -1.39 -22.34
N VAL A 58 6.08 -2.36 -22.29
CA VAL A 58 6.09 -3.50 -23.24
C VAL A 58 4.80 -4.31 -23.15
N ALA A 59 4.31 -4.54 -21.93
CA ALA A 59 3.11 -5.32 -21.71
C ALA A 59 1.84 -4.58 -22.18
N VAL A 60 1.75 -3.26 -21.95
CA VAL A 60 0.66 -2.41 -22.45
C VAL A 60 0.64 -2.38 -23.98
N GLU A 61 1.79 -2.21 -24.62
CA GLU A 61 1.91 -2.19 -26.08
C GLU A 61 1.43 -3.51 -26.71
N ALA A 62 1.73 -4.66 -26.09
CA ALA A 62 1.27 -5.97 -26.58
C ALA A 62 -0.26 -6.10 -26.58
N VAL A 63 -0.95 -5.52 -25.59
CA VAL A 63 -2.42 -5.50 -25.52
C VAL A 63 -2.99 -4.47 -26.51
N GLU A 64 -2.40 -3.27 -26.59
CA GLU A 64 -2.85 -2.22 -27.53
C GLU A 64 -2.70 -2.65 -29.00
N GLN A 65 -1.68 -3.47 -29.32
CA GLN A 65 -1.46 -4.02 -30.66
C GLN A 65 -2.27 -5.29 -30.94
N GLY A 66 -3.07 -5.78 -29.99
CA GLY A 66 -3.87 -6.99 -30.14
C GLY A 66 -3.07 -8.29 -30.17
N GLN A 67 -1.81 -8.28 -29.73
CA GLN A 67 -1.03 -9.51 -29.53
C GLN A 67 -1.56 -10.32 -28.33
N ILE A 68 -2.21 -9.62 -27.38
CA ILE A 68 -2.92 -10.20 -26.24
C ILE A 68 -4.36 -9.68 -26.27
N GLU A 69 -5.32 -10.61 -26.15
CA GLU A 69 -6.75 -10.30 -26.09
C GLU A 69 -7.33 -10.73 -24.73
N PHE A 70 -8.09 -9.84 -24.09
CA PHE A 70 -8.82 -10.19 -22.88
C PHE A 70 -10.24 -10.64 -23.20
N VAL A 71 -10.65 -11.77 -22.64
CA VAL A 71 -12.02 -12.28 -22.73
C VAL A 71 -12.59 -12.42 -21.32
N PRO A 72 -13.66 -11.68 -20.96
CA PRO A 72 -14.29 -10.55 -21.66
C PRO A 72 -13.41 -9.28 -21.83
N LYS A 73 -13.64 -8.54 -22.91
CA LYS A 73 -12.87 -7.34 -23.31
C LYS A 73 -12.85 -6.22 -22.27
N GLN A 74 -13.89 -6.11 -21.44
CA GLN A 74 -13.98 -5.09 -20.39
C GLN A 74 -12.80 -5.11 -19.39
N TYR A 75 -12.12 -6.25 -19.25
CA TYR A 75 -10.96 -6.39 -18.37
C TYR A 75 -9.72 -5.63 -18.87
N GLU A 76 -9.65 -5.24 -20.15
CA GLU A 76 -8.59 -4.36 -20.67
C GLU A 76 -8.53 -3.04 -19.91
N ASN A 77 -9.69 -2.46 -19.57
CA ASN A 77 -9.74 -1.19 -18.84
C ASN A 77 -9.12 -1.30 -17.44
N MET A 78 -9.43 -2.38 -16.73
CA MET A 78 -8.84 -2.65 -15.41
C MET A 78 -7.33 -2.89 -15.53
N TYR A 79 -6.91 -3.66 -16.52
CA TYR A 79 -5.50 -3.91 -16.81
C TYR A 79 -4.74 -2.61 -17.10
N PHE A 80 -5.25 -1.77 -18.00
CA PHE A 80 -4.61 -0.49 -18.33
C PHE A 80 -4.58 0.46 -17.14
N SER A 81 -5.63 0.50 -16.33
CA SER A 81 -5.65 1.31 -15.10
C SER A 81 -4.52 0.92 -14.15
N TRP A 82 -4.24 -0.38 -14.02
CA TRP A 82 -3.13 -0.87 -13.20
C TRP A 82 -1.76 -0.62 -13.82
N MET A 83 -1.60 -0.96 -15.10
CA MET A 83 -0.29 -0.93 -15.75
C MET A 83 0.21 0.49 -16.00
N ARG A 84 -0.69 1.46 -16.22
CA ARG A 84 -0.32 2.87 -16.45
C ARG A 84 0.08 3.62 -15.17
N ASP A 85 -0.33 3.13 -14.00
CA ASP A 85 0.01 3.70 -12.69
C ASP A 85 0.88 2.77 -11.83
N ILE A 86 1.56 1.82 -12.48
CA ILE A 86 2.35 0.81 -11.78
C ILE A 86 3.52 1.45 -11.00
N GLN A 87 3.70 1.01 -9.76
CA GLN A 87 4.82 1.41 -8.92
C GLN A 87 5.94 0.36 -8.95
N ASP A 88 7.16 0.76 -8.59
CA ASP A 88 8.30 -0.15 -8.55
C ASP A 88 8.05 -1.28 -7.54
N TRP A 89 8.33 -2.50 -7.97
CA TRP A 89 7.96 -3.69 -7.22
C TRP A 89 9.04 -4.05 -6.21
N CYS A 90 8.72 -3.98 -4.92
CA CYS A 90 9.57 -4.54 -3.87
C CYS A 90 9.60 -6.07 -3.97
N ILE A 91 10.78 -6.64 -4.23
CA ILE A 91 10.97 -8.09 -4.40
C ILE A 91 11.65 -8.77 -3.21
N SER A 92 12.30 -8.02 -2.32
CA SER A 92 12.87 -8.59 -1.10
C SER A 92 11.79 -8.93 -0.07
N ARG A 93 11.99 -10.03 0.66
CA ARG A 93 11.11 -10.47 1.73
C ARG A 93 11.95 -10.97 2.91
N GLN A 94 11.58 -10.59 4.13
CA GLN A 94 12.20 -11.07 5.36
C GLN A 94 11.47 -12.33 5.82
N LEU A 95 11.64 -13.41 5.06
CA LEU A 95 11.11 -14.74 5.37
C LEU A 95 12.27 -15.65 5.74
N TRP A 96 11.99 -16.67 6.55
CA TRP A 96 12.91 -17.78 6.85
C TRP A 96 12.53 -19.03 6.07
#